data_AF-A0A841PJ09-F1
#
_entry.id   AF-A0A841PJ09-F1
#
_cell.length_a   1.000
_cell.length_b   1.000
_cell.length_c   1.000
_cell.angle_alpha   90.00
_cell.angle_beta   90.00
_cell.angle_gamma   90.00
#
_symmetry.space_group_name_H-M   'P 1'
#
loop_
_entity.id
_entity.type
_entity.pdbx_description
1 polymer ?
#
loop_
_entity_poly.entity_id
_entity_poly.type
_entity_poly.pdbx_seq_one_letter_code
_entity_poly.pdbx_strand_id
1 'polypeptide(L)'
;MTNQLSQPPAISPLAIRERTGSISTAEIISVLKGEITGLHIKQAFSTEIADEITANFSGSPGLKERKDGVPGQYVGASHYRKDAATYFAEAETARPYVDALFENLVDPVRALFDALKRELHKQGIELRLARS
;
A
#
# COMPACT_ATOMS: atom_id res chain seq x y z
N MET A 1 -20.42 -48.56 0.51
CA MET A 1 -20.18 -47.29 1.20
C MET A 1 -19.16 -46.51 0.38
N THR A 2 -19.58 -45.46 -0.32
CA THR A 2 -18.71 -44.63 -1.15
C THR A 2 -18.21 -43.44 -0.32
N ASN A 3 -16.90 -43.40 -0.06
CA ASN A 3 -16.23 -42.24 0.52
C ASN A 3 -16.34 -41.06 -0.46
N GLN A 4 -17.18 -40.09 -0.13
CA GLN A 4 -17.08 -38.76 -0.73
C GLN A 4 -15.80 -38.11 -0.20
N LEU A 5 -14.76 -38.11 -1.03
CA LEU A 5 -13.61 -37.24 -0.83
C LEU A 5 -14.09 -35.80 -0.94
N SER A 6 -14.11 -35.10 0.19
CA SER A 6 -14.39 -33.68 0.28
C SER A 6 -13.33 -32.93 -0.55
N GLN A 7 -13.76 -32.35 -1.67
CA GLN A 7 -12.93 -31.41 -2.41
C GLN A 7 -12.66 -30.18 -1.53
N PRO A 8 -11.41 -29.71 -1.44
CA PRO A 8 -11.13 -28.44 -0.78
C PRO A 8 -11.88 -27.32 -1.50
N PRO A 9 -12.42 -26.32 -0.77
CA PRO A 9 -13.14 -25.21 -1.37
C PRO A 9 -12.26 -24.48 -2.39
N ALA A 10 -12.87 -24.02 -3.49
CA ALA A 10 -12.18 -23.32 -4.58
C ALA A 10 -11.55 -21.98 -4.15
N ILE A 11 -11.92 -21.47 -2.98
CA ILE A 11 -11.41 -20.23 -2.40
C ILE A 11 -11.03 -20.53 -0.96
N SER A 12 -9.80 -20.18 -0.57
CA SER A 12 -9.37 -20.27 0.82
C SER A 12 -10.30 -19.45 1.72
N PRO A 13 -10.63 -19.93 2.93
CA PRO A 13 -11.38 -19.15 3.89
C PRO A 13 -10.73 -17.77 4.12
N LEU A 14 -11.56 -16.71 4.16
CA LEU A 14 -11.08 -15.37 4.44
C LEU A 14 -10.52 -15.32 5.86
N ALA A 15 -9.23 -15.03 5.98
CA ALA A 15 -8.55 -14.86 7.26
C ALA A 15 -8.09 -13.41 7.38
N ILE A 16 -8.87 -12.59 8.09
CA ILE A 16 -8.52 -11.19 8.38
C ILE A 16 -7.98 -11.11 9.79
N ARG A 17 -6.84 -10.46 9.97
CA ARG A 17 -6.25 -10.18 11.28
C ARG A 17 -6.37 -8.70 11.62
N GLU A 18 -6.81 -8.40 12.84
CA GLU A 18 -6.85 -7.03 13.35
C GLU A 18 -5.87 -6.82 14.50
N ARG A 19 -5.22 -5.65 14.51
CA ARG A 19 -4.31 -5.18 15.56
C ARG A 19 -4.50 -3.68 15.80
N THR A 20 -3.99 -3.21 16.92
CA THR A 20 -3.86 -1.77 17.23
C THR A 20 -2.39 -1.45 17.52
N GLY A 21 -1.89 -0.34 17.00
CA GLY A 21 -0.53 0.13 17.26
C GLY A 21 0.47 -0.35 16.19
N SER A 22 1.56 -0.97 16.61
CA SER A 22 2.75 -1.14 15.76
C SER A 22 2.54 -2.06 14.55
N ILE A 23 3.31 -1.76 13.49
CA ILE A 23 3.35 -2.55 12.25
C ILE A 23 4.38 -3.67 12.38
N SER A 24 3.94 -4.91 12.13
CA SER A 24 4.80 -6.09 12.10
C SER A 24 5.09 -6.53 10.66
N THR A 25 6.37 -6.56 10.27
CA THR A 25 6.80 -7.07 8.96
C THR A 25 6.43 -8.54 8.79
N ALA A 26 6.44 -9.34 9.86
CA ALA A 26 6.06 -10.75 9.81
C ALA A 26 4.59 -10.92 9.38
N GLU A 27 3.68 -10.09 9.90
CA GLU A 27 2.27 -10.17 9.54
C GLU A 27 2.02 -9.72 8.09
N ILE A 28 2.77 -8.73 7.60
CA ILE A 28 2.73 -8.35 6.19
C ILE A 28 3.26 -9.47 5.30
N ILE A 29 4.34 -10.13 5.70
CA ILE A 29 4.87 -11.29 4.98
C ILE A 29 3.85 -12.43 4.94
N SER A 30 3.09 -12.66 6.02
CA SER A 30 1.98 -13.64 6.02
C SER A 30 0.88 -13.28 5.01
N VAL A 31 0.56 -11.99 4.82
CA VAL A 31 -0.34 -11.55 3.73
C VAL A 31 0.27 -11.88 2.37
N LEU A 32 1.55 -11.53 2.15
CA LEU A 32 2.24 -11.77 0.86
C LEU A 32 2.37 -13.26 0.52
N LYS A 33 2.46 -14.14 1.52
CA LYS A 33 2.48 -15.60 1.35
C LYS A 33 1.08 -16.22 1.20
N GLY A 34 0.01 -15.44 1.40
CA GLY A 34 -1.37 -15.93 1.38
C GLY A 34 -1.76 -16.73 2.63
N GLU A 35 -0.98 -16.67 3.70
CA GLU A 35 -1.28 -17.32 4.99
C GLU A 35 -2.48 -16.64 5.69
N ILE A 36 -2.61 -15.33 5.49
CA ILE A 36 -3.79 -14.54 5.84
C ILE A 36 -4.23 -13.72 4.63
N THR A 37 -5.52 -13.42 4.55
CA THR A 37 -6.10 -12.66 3.44
C THR A 37 -5.88 -11.16 3.60
N GLY A 38 -5.89 -10.67 4.83
CA GLY A 38 -5.79 -9.24 5.10
C GLY A 38 -5.33 -8.94 6.52
N LEU A 39 -4.70 -7.79 6.66
CA LEU A 39 -4.22 -7.26 7.92
C LEU A 39 -4.75 -5.82 8.09
N HIS A 40 -5.46 -5.58 9.18
CA HIS A 40 -5.96 -4.26 9.55
C HIS A 40 -5.27 -3.81 10.84
N ILE A 41 -4.46 -2.76 10.74
CA ILE A 41 -3.76 -2.18 11.89
C ILE A 41 -4.36 -0.82 12.17
N LYS A 42 -5.14 -0.73 13.26
CA LYS A 42 -5.70 0.52 13.75
C LYS A 42 -4.60 1.31 14.44
N GLN A 43 -4.60 2.63 14.29
CA GLN A 43 -3.60 3.50 14.93
C GLN A 43 -2.15 3.07 14.63
N ALA A 44 -1.91 2.64 13.38
CA ALA A 44 -0.58 2.27 12.89
C ALA A 44 0.42 3.44 12.95
N PHE A 45 -0.12 4.64 12.88
CA PHE A 45 0.58 5.91 13.00
C PHE A 45 -0.09 6.74 14.09
N SER A 46 0.62 7.71 14.64
CA SER A 46 0.02 8.64 15.59
C SER A 46 -1.03 9.51 14.91
N THR A 47 -1.98 10.01 15.69
CA THR A 47 -3.02 10.91 15.21
C THR A 47 -2.43 12.18 14.61
N GLU A 48 -1.35 12.68 15.19
CA GLU A 48 -0.68 13.91 14.74
C GLU A 48 -0.09 13.74 13.33
N ILE A 49 0.60 12.62 13.07
CA ILE A 49 1.13 12.31 11.73
C ILE A 49 0.00 12.14 10.72
N ALA A 50 -1.09 11.46 11.10
CA ALA A 50 -2.22 11.26 10.20
C ALA A 50 -2.91 12.59 9.82
N ASP A 51 -3.07 13.50 10.78
CA ASP A 51 -3.66 14.81 10.57
C ASP A 51 -2.78 15.69 9.66
N GLU A 52 -1.46 15.67 9.86
CA GLU A 52 -0.53 16.46 9.05
C GLU A 52 -0.46 15.95 7.60
N ILE A 53 -0.43 14.62 7.37
CA ILE A 53 -0.53 14.05 6.02
C ILE A 53 -1.86 14.43 5.36
N THR A 54 -2.95 14.44 6.12
CA THR A 54 -4.29 14.81 5.62
C THR A 54 -4.36 16.29 5.23
N ALA A 55 -3.73 17.17 6.01
CA ALA A 55 -3.60 18.59 5.70
C ALA A 55 -2.76 18.81 4.44
N ASN A 56 -1.60 18.14 4.33
CA ASN A 56 -0.74 18.20 3.15
C ASN A 56 -1.45 17.71 1.89
N PHE A 57 -2.25 16.64 1.99
CA PHE A 57 -3.06 16.14 0.88
C PHE A 57 -4.12 17.16 0.44
N SER A 58 -4.88 17.68 1.40
CA SER A 58 -6.01 18.60 1.12
C SER A 58 -5.54 19.95 0.58
N GLY A 59 -4.35 20.41 0.99
CA GLY A 59 -3.72 21.63 0.51
C GLY A 59 -2.79 21.44 -0.70
N SER A 60 -2.62 20.22 -1.21
CA SER A 60 -1.64 19.95 -2.26
C SER A 60 -2.00 20.67 -3.57
N PRO A 61 -1.08 21.44 -4.19
CA PRO A 61 -1.30 21.96 -5.53
C PRO A 61 -1.35 20.85 -6.60
N GLY A 62 -0.94 19.63 -6.24
CA GLY A 62 -1.03 18.43 -7.09
C GLY A 62 -2.35 17.67 -6.95
N LEU A 63 -3.31 18.16 -6.15
CA LEU A 63 -4.61 17.51 -5.94
C LEU A 63 -5.43 17.50 -7.23
N LYS A 64 -5.88 16.30 -7.63
CA LYS A 64 -6.68 16.08 -8.84
C LYS A 64 -7.98 15.39 -8.49
N GLU A 65 -9.05 15.77 -9.16
CA GLU A 65 -10.29 15.00 -9.17
C GLU A 65 -10.18 13.82 -10.13
N ARG A 66 -10.85 12.72 -9.76
CA ARG A 66 -11.06 11.59 -10.65
C ARG A 66 -11.97 11.99 -11.81
N LYS A 67 -11.57 11.62 -13.03
CA LYS A 67 -12.31 11.89 -14.28
C LYS A 67 -13.03 10.67 -14.84
N ASP A 68 -13.04 9.57 -14.12
CA ASP A 68 -13.64 8.29 -14.52
C ASP A 68 -15.09 8.13 -14.03
N GLY A 69 -15.71 9.22 -13.54
CA GLY A 69 -17.09 9.23 -13.04
C GLY A 69 -17.26 8.68 -11.62
N VAL A 70 -16.16 8.32 -10.94
CA VAL A 70 -16.17 7.88 -9.55
C VAL A 70 -15.77 9.05 -8.64
N PRO A 71 -16.54 9.38 -7.58
CA PRO A 71 -16.14 10.38 -6.61
C PRO A 71 -14.78 10.05 -6.00
N GLY A 72 -13.88 11.02 -5.99
CA GLY A 72 -12.59 10.88 -5.35
C GLY A 72 -11.57 11.89 -5.83
N GLN A 73 -10.61 12.19 -4.96
CA GLN A 73 -9.46 13.01 -5.25
C GLN A 73 -8.19 12.20 -5.03
N TYR A 74 -7.11 12.57 -5.70
CA TYR A 74 -5.82 11.92 -5.56
C TYR A 74 -4.68 12.90 -5.82
N VAL A 75 -3.53 12.61 -5.23
CA VAL A 75 -2.24 13.21 -5.57
C VAL A 75 -1.39 12.09 -6.15
N GLY A 76 -0.78 12.32 -7.31
CA GLY A 76 -0.01 11.31 -8.03
C GLY A 76 -0.49 11.05 -9.46
N ALA A 77 -0.18 9.86 -9.96
CA ALA A 77 -0.59 9.37 -11.27
C ALA A 77 -1.44 8.10 -11.14
N SER A 78 -2.43 7.95 -12.01
CA SER A 78 -3.23 6.73 -12.14
C SER A 78 -2.86 6.03 -13.44
N HIS A 79 -2.67 4.71 -13.37
CA HIS A 79 -2.38 3.84 -14.52
C HIS A 79 -3.65 3.43 -15.30
N TYR A 80 -4.84 3.72 -14.77
CA TYR A 80 -6.10 3.31 -15.39
C TYR A 80 -6.26 3.93 -16.79
N ARG A 81 -6.49 3.08 -17.81
CA ARG A 81 -6.66 3.46 -19.22
C ARG A 81 -5.49 4.26 -19.82
N LYS A 82 -4.27 4.01 -19.37
CA LYS A 82 -3.05 4.62 -19.93
C LYS A 82 -2.06 3.55 -20.35
N ASP A 83 -1.29 3.85 -21.39
CA ASP A 83 -0.08 3.07 -21.67
C ASP A 83 1.01 3.37 -20.63
N ALA A 84 2.04 2.51 -20.62
CA ALA A 84 3.13 2.62 -19.65
C ALA A 84 3.90 3.95 -19.80
N ALA A 85 4.13 4.42 -21.03
CA ALA A 85 4.88 5.64 -21.29
C ALA A 85 4.17 6.87 -20.72
N THR A 86 2.87 6.97 -20.94
CA THR A 86 2.03 8.05 -20.40
C THR A 86 1.97 8.00 -18.88
N TYR A 87 1.77 6.81 -18.31
CA TYR A 87 1.76 6.64 -16.86
C TYR A 87 3.07 7.07 -16.20
N PHE A 88 4.21 6.62 -16.73
CA PHE A 88 5.52 6.98 -16.17
C PHE A 88 5.81 8.47 -16.29
N ALA A 89 5.53 9.10 -17.45
CA ALA A 89 5.70 10.55 -17.60
C ALA A 89 4.86 11.35 -16.59
N GLU A 90 3.61 10.94 -16.36
CA GLU A 90 2.76 11.56 -15.36
C GLU A 90 3.23 11.29 -13.93
N ALA A 91 3.72 10.08 -13.62
CA ALA A 91 4.24 9.72 -12.30
C ALA A 91 5.48 10.55 -11.97
N GLU A 92 6.40 10.69 -12.93
CA GLU A 92 7.59 11.53 -12.81
C GLU A 92 7.23 13.00 -12.58
N THR A 93 6.22 13.51 -13.29
CA THR A 93 5.71 14.88 -13.12
C THR A 93 5.02 15.06 -11.75
N ALA A 94 4.34 14.02 -11.25
CA ALA A 94 3.58 14.09 -10.01
C ALA A 94 4.44 13.86 -8.75
N ARG A 95 5.64 13.27 -8.90
CA ARG A 95 6.53 12.90 -7.80
C ARG A 95 6.76 14.02 -6.77
N PRO A 96 7.06 15.28 -7.14
CA PRO A 96 7.25 16.34 -6.15
C PRO A 96 6.02 16.56 -5.26
N TYR A 97 4.81 16.40 -5.80
CA TYR A 97 3.58 16.55 -5.02
C TYR A 97 3.31 15.35 -4.11
N VAL A 98 3.73 14.15 -4.51
CA VAL A 98 3.67 12.95 -3.66
C VAL A 98 4.68 13.05 -2.53
N ASP A 99 5.91 13.48 -2.82
CA ASP A 99 6.94 13.71 -1.81
C ASP A 99 6.50 14.77 -0.79
N ALA A 100 5.84 15.84 -1.25
CA ALA A 100 5.30 16.89 -0.40
C ALA A 100 4.20 16.43 0.57
N LEU A 101 3.57 15.27 0.36
CA LEU A 101 2.62 14.71 1.34
C LEU A 101 3.31 14.36 2.66
N PHE A 102 4.61 14.03 2.61
CA PHE A 102 5.39 13.53 3.73
C PHE A 102 6.55 14.46 4.10
N GLU A 103 6.64 15.66 3.53
CA GLU A 103 7.83 16.52 3.53
C GLU A 103 8.62 16.56 4.85
N ASN A 104 8.04 17.11 5.93
CA ASN A 104 8.67 17.21 7.24
C ASN A 104 8.41 15.97 8.14
N LEU A 105 7.78 14.95 7.57
CA LEU A 105 7.33 13.76 8.25
C LEU A 105 8.17 12.55 7.85
N VAL A 106 8.11 11.51 8.67
CA VAL A 106 8.57 10.20 8.23
C VAL A 106 7.55 9.66 7.23
N ASP A 107 7.97 9.45 5.98
CA ASP A 107 7.17 8.74 4.98
C ASP A 107 6.91 7.30 5.47
N PRO A 108 5.67 6.98 5.90
CA PRO A 108 5.36 5.69 6.48
C PRO A 108 5.46 4.55 5.46
N VAL A 109 5.27 4.86 4.17
CA VAL A 109 5.37 3.89 3.08
C VAL A 109 6.83 3.52 2.88
N ARG A 110 7.73 4.51 2.72
CA ARG A 110 9.17 4.24 2.59
C ARG A 110 9.74 3.46 3.77
N ALA A 111 9.41 3.89 5.00
CA ALA A 111 9.86 3.22 6.21
C ALA A 111 9.41 1.74 6.26
N LEU A 112 8.18 1.47 5.81
CA LEU A 112 7.64 0.12 5.71
C LEU A 112 8.38 -0.73 4.66
N PHE A 113 8.58 -0.19 3.46
CA PHE A 113 9.30 -0.88 2.38
C PHE A 113 10.75 -1.19 2.78
N ASP A 114 11.42 -0.27 3.47
CA ASP A 114 12.78 -0.48 3.99
C ASP A 114 12.82 -1.59 5.05
N ALA A 115 11.84 -1.62 5.96
CA ALA A 115 11.71 -2.69 6.95
C ALA A 115 11.44 -4.05 6.29
N LEU A 116 10.54 -4.11 5.31
CA LEU A 116 10.27 -5.32 4.54
C LEU A 116 11.49 -5.79 3.76
N LYS A 117 12.21 -4.88 3.11
CA LYS A 117 13.44 -5.20 2.37
C LYS A 117 14.48 -5.86 3.27
N ARG A 118 14.71 -5.31 4.47
CA ARG A 118 15.63 -5.90 5.46
C ARG A 118 15.17 -7.29 5.89
N GLU A 119 13.89 -7.49 6.14
CA GLU A 119 13.37 -8.75 6.64
C GLU A 119 13.35 -9.85 5.57
N LEU A 120 12.97 -9.51 4.34
CA LEU A 120 12.99 -10.42 3.20
C LEU A 120 14.41 -10.82 2.82
N HIS A 121 15.37 -9.89 2.91
CA HIS A 121 16.78 -10.18 2.63
C HIS A 121 17.35 -11.26 3.55
N LYS A 122 16.94 -11.30 4.83
CA LYS A 122 17.32 -12.38 5.76
C LYS A 122 16.81 -13.76 5.33
N GLN A 123 15.76 -13.79 4.50
CA GLN A 123 15.19 -15.01 3.93
C GLN A 123 15.72 -15.30 2.51
N GLY A 124 16.73 -14.55 2.04
CA GLY A 124 17.28 -14.70 0.69
C GLY A 124 16.36 -14.14 -0.41
N ILE A 125 15.39 -13.29 -0.07
CA ILE A 125 14.44 -12.69 -1.01
C ILE A 125 14.81 -11.20 -1.21
N GLU A 126 14.92 -10.78 -2.48
CA GLU A 126 15.17 -9.39 -2.83
C GLU A 126 13.87 -8.63 -3.12
N LEU A 127 13.59 -7.59 -2.33
CA LEU A 127 12.54 -6.63 -2.64
C LEU A 127 13.09 -5.50 -3.53
N ARG A 128 12.55 -5.39 -4.76
CA ARG A 128 12.92 -4.36 -5.73
C ARG A 128 11.76 -3.39 -5.93
N LEU A 129 12.00 -2.11 -5.65
CA LEU A 129 11.07 -1.05 -5.98
C LEU A 129 11.12 -0.80 -7.49
N ALA A 130 9.95 -0.68 -8.12
CA ALA A 130 9.86 -0.23 -9.50
C ALA A 130 10.41 1.20 -9.61
N ARG A 131 11.20 1.45 -10.65
CA ARG A 131 11.68 2.79 -10.99
C ARG A 131 10.81 3.31 -12.13
N SER A 132 10.20 4.47 -11.95
CA SER A 132 9.51 5.24 -12.99
C SER A 132 10.48 6.15 -13.72
#